data_AF-A0A382LXJ1-F1
#
_entry.id   AF-A0A382LXJ1-F1
#
_cell.length_a   1.000
_cell.length_b   1.000
_cell.length_c   1.000
_cell.angle_alpha   90.00
_cell.angle_beta   90.00
_cell.angle_gamma   90.00
#
_symmetry.space_group_name_H-M   'P 1'
#
loop_
_entity.id
_entity.type
_entity.pdbx_description
1 polymer ?
#
loop_
_entity_poly.entity_id
_entity_poly.type
_entity_poly.pdbx_seq_one_letter_code
_entity_poly.pdbx_strand_id
1 'polypeptide(L)'
;MQIRFLTVDGFNLIRRIFEARQPSRPEDVASVVDAAKGSLQRAIDRFSPTHAAVVLEDHDRTWRHLLYRDYKANRSPTPGLLLGHLDRFAGAFRDLGVTICKVASY
;
A
#
# COMPACT_ATOMS: atom_id res chain seq x y z
N MET A 1 21.86 -9.78 -18.57
CA MET A 1 20.44 -9.91 -18.15
C MET A 1 19.88 -8.51 -17.97
N GLN A 2 18.75 -8.16 -18.60
CA GLN A 2 18.17 -6.83 -18.46
C GLN A 2 17.36 -6.75 -17.16
N ILE A 3 17.67 -5.77 -16.31
CA ILE A 3 16.92 -5.55 -15.07
C ILE A 3 15.62 -4.80 -15.39
N ARG A 4 14.50 -5.35 -14.93
CA ARG A 4 13.20 -4.68 -14.88
C ARG A 4 12.71 -4.68 -13.44
N PHE A 5 12.53 -3.50 -12.87
CA PHE A 5 12.11 -3.31 -11.49
C PHE A 5 10.71 -2.74 -11.44
N LEU A 6 9.80 -3.43 -10.75
CA LEU A 6 8.45 -2.95 -10.48
C LEU A 6 8.39 -2.34 -9.08
N THR A 7 8.18 -1.03 -9.01
CA THR A 7 7.93 -0.31 -7.75
C THR A 7 6.46 0.03 -7.63
N VAL A 8 5.86 -0.22 -6.48
CA VAL A 8 4.44 0.09 -6.23
C VAL A 8 4.32 0.97 -4.99
N ASP A 9 3.58 2.07 -5.12
CA ASP A 9 3.06 2.82 -3.97
C ASP A 9 1.94 1.99 -3.33
N GLY A 10 2.26 1.33 -2.22
CA GLY A 10 1.37 0.40 -1.56
C GLY A 10 0.15 1.09 -0.96
N PHE A 11 0.31 2.28 -0.38
CA PHE A 11 -0.81 3.00 0.23
C PHE A 11 -1.79 3.49 -0.83
N ASN A 12 -1.30 4.00 -1.96
CA ASN A 12 -2.18 4.41 -3.05
C ASN A 12 -2.99 3.22 -3.58
N LEU A 13 -2.33 2.07 -3.80
CA LEU A 13 -3.00 0.84 -4.24
C LEU A 13 -4.07 0.39 -3.25
N ILE A 14 -3.71 0.24 -1.98
CA ILE A 14 -4.61 -0.27 -0.93
C ILE A 14 -5.79 0.69 -0.73
N ARG A 15 -5.54 2.00 -0.64
CA ARG A 15 -6.58 3.02 -0.38
C ARG A 15 -7.64 3.04 -1.48
N ARG A 16 -7.24 2.98 -2.76
CA ARG A 16 -8.19 2.94 -3.88
C ARG A 16 -9.09 1.71 -3.83
N ILE A 17 -8.54 0.55 -3.47
CA ILE A 17 -9.31 -0.69 -3.37
C ILE A 17 -10.21 -0.68 -2.14
N PHE A 18 -9.73 -0.17 -1.01
CA PHE A 18 -10.51 0.00 0.21
C PHE A 18 -11.71 0.93 -0.02
N GLU A 19 -11.50 2.09 -0.64
CA GLU A 19 -12.56 3.05 -0.97
C GLU A 19 -13.59 2.47 -1.97
N ALA A 20 -13.14 1.64 -2.93
CA ALA A 20 -14.03 0.99 -3.88
C ALA A 20 -14.85 -0.15 -3.26
N ARG A 21 -14.31 -0.84 -2.24
CA ARG A 21 -14.97 -1.98 -1.57
C ARG A 21 -15.84 -1.57 -0.39
N GLN A 22 -15.58 -0.40 0.21
CA GLN A 22 -16.33 0.16 1.33
C GLN A 22 -16.54 -0.85 2.49
N PRO A 23 -15.47 -1.50 2.99
CA PRO A 23 -15.60 -2.44 4.11
C PRO A 23 -16.11 -1.71 5.35
N SER A 24 -17.00 -2.36 6.09
CA SER A 24 -17.64 -1.78 7.28
C SER A 24 -17.17 -2.43 8.58
N ARG A 25 -16.69 -3.67 8.51
CA ARG A 25 -16.24 -4.47 9.65
C ARG A 25 -14.85 -5.09 9.41
N PRO A 26 -14.11 -5.46 10.48
CA PRO A 26 -12.80 -6.11 10.36
C PRO A 26 -12.77 -7.35 9.46
N GLU A 27 -13.82 -8.17 9.49
CA GLU A 27 -13.95 -9.36 8.64
C GLU A 27 -13.97 -9.01 7.13
N ASP A 28 -14.53 -7.85 6.77
CA ASP A 28 -14.65 -7.42 5.36
C ASP A 28 -13.28 -7.10 4.73
N VAL A 29 -12.29 -6.75 5.56
CA VAL A 29 -10.95 -6.36 5.13
C VAL A 29 -10.23 -7.50 4.41
N ALA A 30 -10.56 -8.77 4.69
CA ALA A 30 -10.00 -9.92 3.98
C ALA A 30 -10.22 -9.80 2.46
N SER A 31 -11.43 -9.43 2.04
CA SER A 31 -11.77 -9.24 0.62
C SER A 31 -10.97 -8.10 -0.05
N VAL A 32 -10.62 -7.08 0.74
CA VAL A 32 -9.80 -5.94 0.29
C VAL A 32 -8.35 -6.37 0.12
N VAL A 33 -7.83 -7.17 1.04
CA VAL A 33 -6.49 -7.78 0.97
C VAL A 33 -6.38 -8.66 -0.27
N ASP A 34 -7.35 -9.53 -0.51
CA ASP A 34 -7.36 -10.41 -1.69
C ASP A 34 -7.42 -9.60 -2.99
N ALA A 35 -8.25 -8.56 -3.04
CA ALA A 35 -8.33 -7.66 -4.19
C ALA A 35 -7.02 -6.90 -4.44
N ALA A 36 -6.32 -6.48 -3.38
CA ALA A 36 -5.01 -5.84 -3.47
C ALA A 36 -3.94 -6.81 -3.95
N LYS A 37 -3.90 -8.03 -3.39
CA LYS A 37 -3.00 -9.12 -3.80
C LYS A 37 -3.20 -9.45 -5.28
N GLY A 38 -4.44 -9.65 -5.70
CA GLY A 38 -4.76 -9.92 -7.11
C GLY A 38 -4.38 -8.77 -8.04
N SER A 39 -4.47 -7.52 -7.58
CA SER A 39 -4.04 -6.35 -8.37
C SER A 39 -2.53 -6.29 -8.55
N LEU A 40 -1.78 -6.61 -7.49
CA LEU A 40 -0.32 -6.72 -7.56
C LEU A 40 0.11 -7.90 -8.45
N GLN A 41 -0.55 -9.06 -8.33
CA GLN A 41 -0.29 -10.23 -9.18
C GLN A 41 -0.47 -9.88 -10.67
N ARG A 42 -1.57 -9.21 -11.04
CA ARG A 42 -1.79 -8.78 -12.43
C ARG A 42 -0.68 -7.86 -12.95
N ALA A 43 -0.13 -6.99 -12.10
CA ALA A 43 1.00 -6.15 -12.48
C ALA A 43 2.28 -6.98 -12.68
N ILE A 44 2.54 -7.94 -11.80
CA ILE A 44 3.68 -8.87 -11.93
C ILE A 44 3.56 -9.66 -13.24
N ASP A 45 2.40 -10.26 -13.51
CA ASP A 45 2.18 -11.06 -14.72
C ASP A 45 2.34 -10.21 -15.98
N ARG A 46 1.77 -9.01 -15.98
CA ARG A 46 1.80 -8.09 -17.13
C ARG A 46 3.21 -7.62 -17.47
N PHE A 47 4.01 -7.30 -16.46
CA PHE A 47 5.32 -6.69 -16.67
C PHE A 47 6.47 -7.69 -16.58
N SER A 48 6.24 -8.90 -16.06
CA SER A 48 7.24 -9.93 -15.81
C SER A 48 8.56 -9.36 -15.26
N PRO A 49 8.50 -8.61 -14.13
CA PRO A 49 9.67 -7.92 -13.62
C PRO A 49 10.69 -8.92 -13.05
N THR A 50 11.97 -8.55 -13.11
CA THR A 50 13.05 -9.31 -12.46
C THR A 50 13.10 -9.08 -10.95
N HIS A 51 12.60 -7.93 -10.50
CA HIS A 51 12.59 -7.50 -9.11
C HIS A 51 11.30 -6.71 -8.85
N ALA A 52 10.74 -6.81 -7.66
CA ALA A 52 9.57 -6.03 -7.28
C ALA A 52 9.64 -5.57 -5.81
N ALA A 53 9.17 -4.36 -5.56
CA ALA A 53 9.02 -3.83 -4.21
C ALA A 53 7.73 -3.02 -4.06
N VAL A 54 7.08 -3.16 -2.91
CA VAL A 54 6.00 -2.27 -2.46
C VAL A 54 6.54 -1.35 -1.38
N VAL A 55 6.37 -0.05 -1.58
CA VAL A 55 6.69 0.96 -0.56
C VAL A 55 5.45 1.19 0.30
N LEU A 56 5.60 1.02 1.62
CA LEU A 56 4.59 1.36 2.61
C LEU A 56 5.13 2.50 3.48
N GLU A 57 4.43 3.64 3.46
CA GLU A 57 4.76 4.82 4.26
C GLU A 57 4.45 4.58 5.74
N ASP A 58 5.31 5.09 6.62
CA ASP A 58 4.93 5.27 8.02
C ASP A 58 4.02 6.50 8.11
N HIS A 59 2.88 6.41 8.80
CA HIS A 59 1.88 7.48 8.83
C HIS A 59 2.25 8.66 9.75
N ASP A 60 3.54 8.85 9.96
CA ASP A 60 4.11 9.89 10.80
C ASP A 60 4.23 11.23 10.09
N ARG A 61 4.40 12.28 10.89
CA ARG A 61 4.69 13.63 10.38
C ARG A 61 6.05 13.63 9.68
N THR A 62 6.00 13.74 8.35
CA THR A 62 7.19 14.02 7.53
C THR A 62 7.64 15.49 7.64
N TRP A 63 8.87 15.78 7.22
CA TRP A 63 9.44 17.14 7.18
C TRP A 63 8.57 18.17 6.42
N ARG A 64 7.75 17.72 5.46
CA ARG A 64 6.80 18.59 4.73
C ARG A 64 5.76 19.21 5.67
N HIS A 65 5.32 18.48 6.70
CA HIS A 65 4.41 19.02 7.71
C HIS A 65 5.10 20.03 8.64
N LEU A 66 6.44 19.97 8.77
CA LEU A 66 7.22 20.94 9.54
C LEU A 66 7.39 22.26 8.77
N LEU A 67 7.62 22.17 7.45
CA LEU A 67 7.82 23.35 6.60
C LEU A 67 6.51 24.00 6.14
N TYR A 68 5.46 23.20 5.94
CA TYR A 68 4.17 23.65 5.43
C TYR A 68 3.07 23.16 6.36
N ARG A 69 2.59 24.05 7.24
CA ARG A 69 1.59 23.72 8.28
C ARG A 69 0.30 23.14 7.67
N ASP A 70 -0.09 23.59 6.48
CA ASP A 70 -1.33 23.17 5.82
C ASP A 70 -1.12 22.00 4.84
N TYR A 71 0.07 21.39 4.83
CA TYR A 71 0.35 20.26 3.95
C TYR A 71 -0.62 19.11 4.21
N LYS A 72 -1.34 18.68 3.16
CA LYS A 72 -2.39 17.65 3.21
C LYS A 72 -3.54 17.94 4.20
N ALA A 73 -3.71 19.17 4.69
CA ALA A 73 -4.75 19.51 5.67
C ALA A 73 -6.18 19.19 5.19
N ASN A 74 -6.42 19.24 3.87
CA ASN A 74 -7.73 18.94 3.27
C ASN A 74 -7.92 17.46 2.89
N ARG A 75 -6.99 16.56 3.26
CA ARG A 75 -7.18 15.13 3.00
C ARG A 75 -8.01 14.51 4.12
N SER A 76 -8.97 13.67 3.73
CA SER A 76 -9.64 12.79 4.69
C SER A 76 -8.61 11.90 5.39
N PRO A 77 -8.75 11.68 6.71
CA PRO A 77 -7.86 10.80 7.44
C PRO A 77 -7.94 9.38 6.86
N THR A 78 -6.81 8.67 6.88
CA THR A 78 -6.79 7.25 6.53
C THR A 78 -7.71 6.48 7.49
N PRO A 79 -8.66 5.65 7.00
CA PRO A 79 -9.58 4.92 7.88
C PRO A 79 -8.83 4.05 8.89
N GLY A 80 -9.19 4.13 10.17
CA GLY A 80 -8.56 3.33 11.22
C GLY A 80 -8.63 1.82 10.96
N LEU A 81 -9.72 1.37 10.32
CA LEU A 81 -9.90 -0.01 9.87
C LEU A 81 -8.82 -0.45 8.87
N LEU A 82 -8.40 0.44 7.96
CA LEU A 82 -7.30 0.17 7.03
C LEU A 82 -5.96 0.10 7.77
N LEU A 83 -5.68 1.10 8.62
CA LEU A 83 -4.41 1.18 9.36
C LEU A 83 -4.17 -0.04 10.25
N GLY A 84 -5.21 -0.51 10.95
CA GLY A 84 -5.12 -1.70 11.82
C GLY A 84 -4.85 -3.02 11.10
N HIS A 85 -4.87 -3.04 9.76
CA HIS A 85 -4.73 -4.26 8.97
C HIS A 85 -3.57 -4.21 7.95
N LEU A 86 -2.71 -3.18 7.99
CA LEU A 86 -1.58 -3.02 7.05
C LEU A 86 -0.67 -4.25 6.97
N ASP A 87 -0.45 -4.94 8.09
CA ASP A 87 0.39 -6.13 8.12
C ASP A 87 -0.20 -7.31 7.33
N ARG A 88 -1.54 -7.39 7.21
CA ARG A 88 -2.20 -8.40 6.36
C ARG A 88 -1.92 -8.14 4.88
N PHE A 89 -1.94 -6.89 4.45
CA PHE A 89 -1.55 -6.51 3.08
C PHE A 89 -0.06 -6.81 2.83
N ALA A 90 0.81 -6.43 3.77
CA ALA A 90 2.24 -6.72 3.67
C ALA A 90 2.51 -8.23 3.58
N GLY A 91 1.85 -9.05 4.39
CA GLY A 91 1.92 -10.51 4.29
C GLY A 91 1.48 -11.03 2.92
N ALA A 92 0.30 -10.61 2.46
CA ALA A 92 -0.25 -11.01 1.17
C ALA A 92 0.65 -10.65 -0.03
N PHE A 93 1.36 -9.52 0.03
CA PHE A 93 2.32 -9.11 -0.99
C PHE A 93 3.63 -9.90 -0.92
N ARG A 94 4.11 -10.25 0.28
CA ARG A 94 5.29 -11.12 0.44
C ARG A 94 5.04 -12.52 -0.12
N ASP A 95 3.82 -13.05 -0.02
CA ASP A 95 3.46 -14.32 -0.66
C ASP A 95 3.65 -14.30 -2.18
N LEU A 96 3.62 -13.12 -2.81
CA LEU A 96 3.89 -12.95 -4.25
C LEU A 96 5.39 -12.80 -4.55
N GLY A 97 6.26 -12.98 -3.56
CA GLY A 97 7.71 -12.75 -3.69
C GLY A 97 8.11 -11.28 -3.74
N VAL A 98 7.21 -10.36 -3.35
CA VAL A 98 7.48 -8.92 -3.42
C VAL A 98 8.09 -8.41 -2.11
N THR A 99 9.17 -7.64 -2.23
CA THR A 99 9.81 -7.02 -1.05
C THR A 99 8.97 -5.86 -0.52
N ILE A 100 8.85 -5.76 0.79
CA ILE A 100 8.20 -4.61 1.44
C ILE A 100 9.26 -3.64 1.92
N CYS A 101 9.20 -2.40 1.45
CA CYS A 101 10.10 -1.34 1.87
C CYS A 101 9.33 -0.34 2.74
N LYS A 102 9.86 -0.07 3.93
CA LYS A 102 9.37 0.96 4.85
C LYS A 102 10.55 1.86 5.22
N VAL A 103 10.34 3.16 5.24
CA VAL A 103 11.33 4.13 5.70
C VAL A 103 10.68 4.96 6.79
N ALA A 104 11.28 4.98 7.98
CA ALA A 104 10.77 5.78 9.08
C ALA A 104 10.76 7.26 8.69
N SER A 105 9.67 7.96 9.00
CA SER A 105 9.52 9.41 8.81
C SER A 105 9.49 9.93 7.35
N TYR A 106 9.19 9.07 6.36
CA TYR A 106 9.08 9.44 4.93
C TYR A 106 7.73 9.12 4.30
#